data_AF-A0A7G5N114-F1
#
_entry.id   AF-A0A7G5N114-F1
#
_cell.length_a   1.000
_cell.length_b   1.000
_cell.length_c   1.000
_cell.angle_alpha   90.00
_cell.angle_beta   90.00
_cell.angle_gamma   90.00
#
_symmetry.space_group_name_H-M   'P 1'
#
loop_
_entity.id
_entity.type
_entity.pdbx_description
1 polymer ?
#
loop_
_entity_poly.entity_id
_entity_poly.type
_entity_poly.pdbx_seq_one_letter_code
_entity_poly.pdbx_strand_id
1 'polypeptide(L)'
;MKTQYIELTDGSRLPVNINFGTLYYLQKTGTDRMIKKIGKRKPTDNEGMELAAKLIYVIMRSNGKTVSQNEAMELMPMDTDVIDELLSEFMKKMDDFKKKQDAKRNMQNQRRK
;
A
#
# COMPACT_ATOMS: atom_id res chain seq x y z
N MET A 1 -9.60 -14.46 0.35
CA MET A 1 -8.91 -13.54 1.29
C MET A 1 -9.95 -12.54 1.74
N LYS A 2 -10.13 -12.32 3.05
CA LYS A 2 -11.05 -11.27 3.52
C LYS A 2 -10.49 -9.92 3.07
N THR A 3 -11.30 -9.14 2.36
CA THR A 3 -10.98 -7.73 2.07
C THR A 3 -11.07 -7.00 3.39
N GLN A 4 -9.94 -6.47 3.83
CA GLN A 4 -9.83 -5.59 4.98
C GLN A 4 -9.96 -4.15 4.46
N TYR A 5 -10.57 -3.32 5.30
CA TYR A 5 -11.01 -1.98 4.96
C TYR A 5 -10.51 -1.03 6.03
N ILE A 6 -10.10 0.15 5.59
CA ILE A 6 -9.70 1.24 6.47
C ILE A 6 -10.70 2.37 6.31
N GLU A 7 -11.11 2.94 7.43
CA GLU A 7 -12.01 4.08 7.45
C GLU A 7 -11.20 5.37 7.20
N LEU A 8 -11.63 6.14 6.21
CA LEU A 8 -11.06 7.44 5.86
C LEU A 8 -11.81 8.56 6.61
N THR A 9 -11.28 9.78 6.63
CA THR A 9 -11.89 10.93 7.33
C THR A 9 -13.28 11.30 6.84
N ASP A 10 -13.62 10.98 5.60
CA ASP A 10 -14.96 11.19 5.03
C ASP A 10 -15.96 10.08 5.40
N GLY A 11 -15.56 9.13 6.24
CA GLY A 11 -16.35 7.94 6.61
C GLY A 11 -16.38 6.86 5.53
N SER A 12 -15.69 7.07 4.40
CA SER A 12 -15.60 6.05 3.35
C SER A 12 -14.65 4.93 3.74
N ARG A 13 -14.91 3.71 3.23
CA ARG A 13 -14.10 2.52 3.49
C ARG A 13 -13.18 2.23 2.32
N LEU A 14 -11.88 2.27 2.57
CA LEU A 14 -10.84 1.99 1.58
C LEU A 14 -10.43 0.51 1.62
N PRO A 15 -10.76 -0.29 0.58
CA PRO A 15 -10.25 -1.66 0.49
C PRO A 15 -8.78 -1.66 0.10
N VAL A 16 -7.93 -2.26 0.94
CA VAL A 16 -6.50 -2.37 0.64
C VAL A 16 -6.28 -3.53 -0.32
N ASN A 17 -6.20 -3.26 -1.62
CA ASN A 17 -5.94 -4.30 -2.62
C ASN A 17 -4.60 -4.07 -3.31
N ILE A 18 -3.84 -5.15 -3.50
CA ILE A 18 -2.57 -5.12 -4.22
C ILE A 18 -2.78 -5.67 -5.62
N ASN A 19 -2.58 -4.82 -6.62
CA ASN A 19 -2.64 -5.16 -8.03
C ASN A 19 -1.49 -4.49 -8.80
N PHE A 20 -1.41 -4.67 -10.12
CA PHE A 20 -0.36 -4.05 -10.94
C PHE A 20 -0.39 -2.51 -10.90
N GLY A 21 -1.57 -1.91 -10.79
CA GLY A 21 -1.73 -0.48 -10.58
C GLY A 21 -1.05 -0.01 -9.29
N THR A 22 -1.16 -0.79 -8.21
CA THR A 22 -0.48 -0.49 -6.94
C THR A 22 1.04 -0.41 -7.15
N LEU A 23 1.64 -1.38 -7.85
CA LEU A 23 3.07 -1.40 -8.15
C LEU A 23 3.50 -0.18 -8.99
N TYR A 24 2.71 0.14 -10.01
CA TYR A 24 2.95 1.29 -10.88
C TYR A 24 2.93 2.61 -10.08
N TYR A 25 1.91 2.84 -9.26
CA TYR A 25 1.78 4.07 -8.49
C TYR A 25 2.81 4.18 -7.37
N LEU A 26 3.24 3.06 -6.76
CA LEU A 26 4.37 3.05 -5.82
C LEU A 26 5.65 3.59 -6.45
N GLN A 27 5.98 3.15 -7.67
CA GLN A 27 7.16 3.61 -8.40
C GLN A 27 7.00 5.07 -8.86
N LYS A 28 5.83 5.41 -9.40
CA LYS A 28 5.53 6.77 -9.91
C LYS A 28 5.62 7.85 -8.83
N THR A 29 5.23 7.51 -7.60
CA THR A 29 5.27 8.42 -6.45
C THR A 29 6.59 8.40 -5.68
N GLY A 30 7.51 7.51 -6.06
CA GLY A 30 8.75 7.28 -5.30
C GLY A 30 8.54 6.61 -3.94
N THR A 31 7.31 6.16 -3.64
CA THR A 31 6.95 5.52 -2.37
C THR A 31 7.70 4.20 -2.19
N ASP A 32 8.02 3.50 -3.27
CA ASP A 32 8.83 2.28 -3.21
C ASP A 32 10.23 2.54 -2.62
N ARG A 33 10.83 3.70 -2.93
CA ARG A 33 12.14 4.12 -2.37
C ARG A 33 12.02 4.47 -0.89
N MET A 34 10.93 5.13 -0.51
CA MET A 34 10.64 5.46 0.88
C MET A 34 10.48 4.19 1.73
N ILE A 35 9.69 3.22 1.24
CA ILE A 35 9.53 1.91 1.89
C ILE A 35 10.88 1.19 2.03
N LYS A 36 11.72 1.21 0.99
CA LYS A 36 13.07 0.61 1.05
C LYS A 36 13.98 1.33 2.05
N LYS A 37 13.90 2.66 2.15
CA LYS A 37 14.68 3.48 3.10
C LYS A 37 14.27 3.23 4.54
N ILE A 38 12.97 3.09 4.81
CA ILE A 38 12.45 2.72 6.13
C ILE A 38 12.86 1.26 6.45
N GLY A 39 12.78 0.36 5.47
CA GLY A 39 13.23 -1.02 5.65
C GLY A 39 12.46 -1.73 6.76
N LYS A 40 13.18 -2.28 7.75
CA LYS A 40 12.59 -3.02 8.88
C LYS A 40 12.46 -2.20 10.17
N ARG A 41 12.96 -0.96 10.22
CA ARG A 41 12.83 -0.12 11.42
C ARG A 41 11.42 0.48 11.49
N LYS A 42 11.02 0.91 12.70
CA LYS A 42 9.82 1.73 12.86
C LYS A 42 10.03 3.06 12.12
N PRO A 43 9.09 3.51 11.27
CA PRO A 43 9.11 4.86 10.73
C PRO A 43 9.01 5.89 11.87
N THR A 44 9.58 7.08 11.69
CA THR A 44 9.24 8.21 12.56
C THR A 44 7.82 8.67 12.28
N ASP A 45 7.21 9.43 13.18
CA ASP A 45 5.82 9.89 13.01
C ASP A 45 5.64 10.64 11.67
N ASN A 46 6.56 11.55 11.33
CA ASN A 46 6.56 12.26 10.05
C ASN A 46 6.69 11.32 8.85
N GLU A 47 7.58 10.32 8.92
CA GLU A 47 7.73 9.32 7.85
C GLU A 47 6.49 8.43 7.74
N GLY A 48 5.85 8.10 8.86
CA GLY A 48 4.62 7.31 8.91
C GLY A 48 3.47 8.07 8.27
N MET A 49 3.27 9.33 8.63
CA MET A 49 2.26 10.22 8.05
C MET A 49 2.47 10.41 6.54
N GLU A 50 3.69 10.73 6.11
CA GLU A 50 3.99 10.92 4.68
C GLU A 50 3.82 9.61 3.91
N LEU A 51 4.21 8.47 4.48
CA LEU A 51 4.02 7.17 3.86
C LEU A 51 2.53 6.81 3.76
N ALA A 52 1.74 7.06 4.80
CA ALA A 52 0.32 6.81 4.82
C ALA A 52 -0.42 7.62 3.75
N ALA A 53 -0.11 8.91 3.63
CA ALA A 53 -0.69 9.80 2.62
C ALA A 53 -0.45 9.26 1.20
N LYS A 54 0.80 8.88 0.93
CA LYS A 54 1.20 8.31 -0.35
C LYS A 54 0.51 6.98 -0.62
N LEU A 55 0.34 6.13 0.40
CA LEU A 55 -0.31 4.84 0.26
C LEU A 55 -1.81 4.96 0.02
N ILE A 56 -2.51 5.89 0.69
CA ILE A 56 -3.92 6.17 0.41
C ILE A 56 -4.10 6.57 -1.05
N TYR A 57 -3.28 7.50 -1.54
CA TYR A 57 -3.27 7.87 -2.95
C TYR A 57 -3.03 6.66 -3.86
N VAL A 58 -2.00 5.86 -3.59
CA VAL A 58 -1.65 4.67 -4.39
C VAL A 58 -2.80 3.67 -4.44
N ILE A 59 -3.45 3.38 -3.31
CA ILE A 59 -4.54 2.41 -3.20
C ILE A 59 -5.79 2.94 -3.91
N MET A 60 -6.15 4.21 -3.70
CA MET A 60 -7.32 4.81 -4.37
C MET A 60 -7.15 4.76 -5.88
N ARG A 61 -5.97 5.15 -6.39
CA ARG A 61 -5.66 5.12 -7.82
C ARG A 61 -5.62 3.72 -8.38
N SER A 62 -5.07 2.75 -7.64
CA SER A 62 -5.02 1.35 -8.08
C SER A 62 -6.38 0.66 -8.06
N ASN A 63 -7.31 1.16 -7.25
CA ASN A 63 -8.72 0.76 -7.22
C ASN A 63 -9.57 1.49 -8.30
N GLY A 64 -8.96 2.30 -9.16
CA GLY A 64 -9.62 2.96 -10.30
C GLY A 64 -10.24 4.32 -9.98
N LYS A 65 -10.05 4.87 -8.77
CA LYS A 65 -10.49 6.24 -8.46
C LYS A 65 -9.56 7.25 -9.13
N THR A 66 -10.13 8.33 -9.66
CA THR A 66 -9.39 9.51 -10.12
C THR A 66 -9.29 10.52 -8.99
N VAL A 67 -8.17 10.49 -8.27
CA VAL A 67 -7.88 11.39 -7.15
C VAL A 67 -6.48 11.99 -7.30
N SER A 68 -6.26 13.20 -6.83
CA SER A 68 -4.95 13.84 -6.70
C SER A 68 -4.27 13.44 -5.39
N GLN A 69 -2.99 13.78 -5.22
CA GLN A 69 -2.30 13.52 -3.95
C GLN A 69 -2.86 14.36 -2.81
N ASN A 70 -3.22 15.62 -3.06
CA ASN A 70 -3.77 16.52 -2.06
C ASN A 70 -5.14 16.02 -1.56
N GLU A 71 -6.03 15.64 -2.48
CA GLU A 71 -7.34 15.06 -2.11
C GLU A 71 -7.17 13.74 -1.33
N ALA A 72 -6.18 12.91 -1.68
CA ALA A 72 -5.88 11.70 -0.91
C ALA A 72 -5.30 12.02 0.48
N MET A 73 -4.58 13.14 0.64
CA MET A 73 -4.09 13.61 1.93
C MET A 73 -5.21 14.11 2.83
N GLU A 74 -6.21 14.79 2.28
CA GLU A 74 -7.41 15.24 3.02
C GLU A 74 -8.20 14.05 3.58
N LEU A 75 -8.11 12.90 2.90
CA LEU A 75 -8.72 11.64 3.31
C LEU A 75 -7.91 10.84 4.34
N MET A 76 -6.73 11.32 4.75
CA MET A 76 -5.92 10.66 5.76
C MET A 76 -6.64 10.62 7.12
N PRO A 77 -6.75 9.44 7.74
CA PRO A 77 -7.14 9.34 9.14
C PRO A 77 -6.20 10.19 10.00
N MET A 78 -6.77 10.98 10.92
CA MET A 78 -5.99 11.74 11.90
C MET A 78 -5.50 10.86 13.06
N ASP A 79 -6.13 9.70 13.23
CA ASP A 79 -5.78 8.73 14.27
C ASP A 79 -4.54 7.93 13.85
N THR A 80 -3.49 8.01 14.68
CA THR A 80 -2.23 7.32 14.46
C THR A 80 -2.36 5.80 14.50
N ASP A 81 -3.32 5.26 15.26
CA ASP A 81 -3.54 3.82 15.33
C ASP A 81 -4.12 3.30 14.00
N VAL A 82 -5.01 4.07 13.37
CA VAL A 82 -5.58 3.76 12.05
C VAL A 82 -4.51 3.85 10.97
N ILE A 83 -3.60 4.84 11.08
CA ILE A 83 -2.43 4.94 10.19
C ILE A 83 -1.53 3.70 10.33
N ASP A 84 -1.21 3.28 11.56
CA ASP A 84 -0.37 2.10 11.80
C ASP A 84 -1.04 0.82 11.28
N GLU A 85 -2.35 0.70 11.39
CA GLU A 85 -3.13 -0.40 10.80
C GLU A 85 -3.02 -0.39 9.27
N LEU A 86 -3.19 0.77 8.63
CA LEU A 86 -3.03 0.94 7.17
C LEU A 86 -1.66 0.46 6.70
N LEU A 87 -0.60 0.95 7.35
CA LEU A 87 0.77 0.62 6.99
C LEU A 87 1.01 -0.89 7.15
N SER A 88 0.59 -1.45 8.29
CA SER A 88 0.79 -2.86 8.61
C SER A 88 0.06 -3.78 7.62
N GLU A 89 -1.18 -3.46 7.31
CA GLU A 89 -1.99 -4.23 6.36
C GLU A 89 -1.40 -4.17 4.95
N PHE A 90 -1.03 -2.97 4.50
CA PHE A 90 -0.46 -2.79 3.17
C PHE A 90 0.84 -3.60 3.00
N MET A 91 1.75 -3.54 3.99
CA MET A 91 3.00 -4.28 3.97
C MET A 91 2.77 -5.79 3.91
N LYS A 92 1.84 -6.29 4.74
CA LYS A 92 1.46 -7.70 4.76
C LYS A 92 0.95 -8.18 3.40
N LYS A 93 0.04 -7.43 2.78
CA LYS A 93 -0.52 -7.79 1.47
C LYS A 93 0.53 -7.70 0.35
N MET A 94 1.46 -6.76 0.43
CA MET A 94 2.56 -6.63 -0.51
C MET A 94 3.51 -7.83 -0.43
N ASP A 95 3.82 -8.30 0.78
CA ASP A 95 4.66 -9.50 0.98
C ASP A 95 3.97 -10.78 0.53
N ASP A 96 2.67 -10.93 0.82
CA ASP A 96 1.87 -12.05 0.31
C ASP A 96 1.84 -12.07 -1.22
N PHE A 97 1.73 -10.89 -1.85
CA PHE A 97 1.79 -10.77 -3.30
C PHE A 97 3.16 -11.22 -3.84
N LYS A 98 4.26 -10.75 -3.26
CA LYS A 98 5.62 -11.17 -3.67
C LYS A 98 5.82 -12.67 -3.54
N LYS A 99 5.47 -13.26 -2.40
CA LYS A 99 5.56 -14.73 -2.18
C LYS A 99 4.80 -15.51 -3.25
N LYS A 100 3.59 -15.06 -3.61
CA LYS A 100 2.79 -15.68 -4.68
C LYS A 100 3.45 -15.55 -6.06
N GLN A 101 4.08 -14.41 -6.36
CA GLN A 101 4.82 -14.21 -7.60
C GLN A 101 6.04 -15.13 -7.68
N ASP A 102 6.81 -15.23 -6.60
CA ASP A 102 7.99 -16.08 -6.53
C ASP A 102 7.62 -17.57 -6.66
N ALA A 103 6.56 -18.02 -5.98
CA ALA A 103 6.05 -19.38 -6.11
C ALA A 103 5.64 -19.72 -7.55
N LYS A 104 4.93 -18.80 -8.22
CA LYS A 104 4.55 -18.96 -9.64
C LYS A 104 5.77 -19.06 -10.55
N ARG A 105 6.78 -18.20 -10.33
CA ARG A 105 8.03 -18.19 -11.10
C ARG A 105 8.81 -19.50 -10.92
N ASN A 106 8.90 -20.01 -9.69
CA ASN A 106 9.58 -21.26 -9.39
C ASN A 106 8.90 -22.46 -10.05
N MET A 107 7.56 -22.53 -10.01
CA MET A 107 6.80 -23.58 -10.70
C MET A 107 6.97 -23.52 -12.23
N GLN A 108 6.98 -22.33 -12.81
CA GLN A 108 7.23 -22.17 -14.26
C GLN A 108 8.64 -22.63 -14.65
N ASN A 109 9.64 -22.34 -13.82
CA ASN A 109 11.01 -22.79 -14.06
C ASN A 109 11.17 -24.31 -13.92
N GLN A 110 10.45 -24.94 -12.99
CA GLN A 110 10.43 -26.40 -12.85
C GLN A 110 9.73 -27.09 -14.03
N ARG A 111 8.67 -26.49 -14.61
CA ARG A 111 7.97 -27.01 -15.80
C ARG A 111 8.76 -26.87 -17.11
N ARG A 112 9.79 -26.01 -17.12
CA ARG A 112 10.66 -25.76 -18.29
C ARG A 112 11.95 -26.59 -18.25
N LYS A 113 12.21 -27.30 -17.16
CA LYS A 113 13.28 -28.30 -17.04
C LYS A 113 12.72 -29.67 -17.34
#